data_AF-A0A810PYC9-F1
#
_entry.id   AF-A0A810PYC9-F1
#
_cell.length_a   1.000
_cell.length_b   1.000
_cell.length_c   1.000
_cell.angle_alpha   90.00
_cell.angle_beta   90.00
_cell.angle_gamma   90.00
#
_symmetry.space_group_name_H-M   'P 1'
#
loop_
_entity.id
_entity.type
_entity.pdbx_description
1 polymer ?
#
loop_
_entity_poly.entity_id
_entity_poly.type
_entity_poly.pdbx_seq_one_letter_code
_entity_poly.pdbx_strand_id
1 'polypeptide(L)'
;MLVEKYHDGNCEDKEILASIRKAVDASIQLRSKKDLIEAFISHVNVDTQVTTDWRRFVLEQEENDLTEIITTEKLKNEETRKFVANAFRDGALKTTGTEIDKLMPPVSRFGGGSRAKKMQGIIEKLKAFFEKYFGLGIAEIKAEEQEQPAVYETEPSGS
;
A
#
# COMPACT_ATOMS: atom_id res chain seq x y z
N MET A 1 9.67 -17.12 -8.36
CA MET A 1 8.76 -16.01 -8.75
C MET A 1 9.18 -15.50 -10.14
N LEU A 2 8.31 -14.87 -10.96
CA LEU A 2 8.77 -14.33 -12.26
C LEU A 2 9.75 -13.15 -12.09
N VAL A 3 9.59 -12.36 -11.03
CA VAL A 3 10.47 -11.24 -10.70
C VAL A 3 11.87 -11.72 -10.29
N GLU A 4 11.97 -12.83 -9.55
CA GLU A 4 13.26 -13.46 -9.23
C GLU A 4 13.97 -13.92 -10.51
N LYS A 5 13.26 -14.51 -11.48
CA LYS A 5 13.86 -14.88 -12.77
C LYS A 5 14.37 -13.67 -13.56
N TYR A 6 13.69 -12.52 -13.47
CA TYR A 6 14.15 -11.28 -14.10
C TYR A 6 15.41 -10.75 -13.44
N HIS A 7 15.46 -10.80 -12.10
CA HIS A 7 16.64 -10.46 -11.31
C HIS A 7 17.84 -11.37 -11.65
N ASP A 8 17.65 -12.69 -11.69
CA ASP A 8 18.69 -13.67 -11.99
C ASP A 8 19.25 -13.54 -13.42
N GLY A 9 18.48 -12.91 -14.32
CA GLY A 9 18.88 -12.53 -15.68
C GLY A 9 19.56 -11.15 -15.78
N ASN A 10 20.15 -10.65 -14.68
CA ASN A 10 20.76 -9.32 -14.55
C ASN A 10 19.83 -8.14 -14.88
N CYS A 11 18.50 -8.33 -14.79
CA CYS A 11 17.52 -7.29 -15.11
C CYS A 11 17.56 -6.80 -16.58
N GLU A 12 18.20 -7.54 -17.50
CA GLU A 12 18.30 -7.15 -18.92
C GLU A 12 17.32 -7.91 -19.83
N ASP A 13 16.78 -9.03 -19.33
CA ASP A 13 15.91 -9.90 -20.12
C ASP A 13 14.52 -9.30 -20.32
N LYS A 14 14.35 -8.70 -21.51
CA LYS A 14 13.10 -8.07 -21.95
C LYS A 14 11.97 -9.07 -22.18
N GLU A 15 12.26 -10.35 -22.41
CA GLU A 15 11.23 -11.39 -22.58
C GLU A 15 10.59 -11.75 -21.24
N ILE A 16 11.38 -11.81 -20.17
CA ILE A 16 10.86 -12.02 -18.81
C ILE A 16 10.02 -10.81 -18.39
N LEU A 17 10.50 -9.58 -18.66
CA LEU A 17 9.74 -8.36 -18.38
C LEU A 17 8.40 -8.30 -19.15
N ALA A 18 8.40 -8.68 -20.43
CA ALA A 18 7.17 -8.81 -21.22
C ALA A 18 6.22 -9.87 -20.65
N SER A 19 6.76 -11.00 -20.17
CA SER A 19 5.98 -12.08 -19.55
C SER A 19 5.35 -11.64 -18.23
N ILE A 20 6.07 -10.86 -17.40
CA ILE A 20 5.52 -10.27 -16.17
C ILE A 20 4.37 -9.32 -16.50
N ARG A 21 4.56 -8.38 -17.43
CA ARG A 21 3.50 -7.45 -17.85
C ARG A 21 2.26 -8.17 -18.37
N LYS A 22 2.45 -9.20 -19.20
CA LYS A 22 1.36 -10.03 -19.71
C LYS A 22 0.60 -10.75 -18.59
N ALA A 23 1.31 -11.30 -17.60
CA ALA A 23 0.68 -11.95 -16.45
C ALA A 23 -0.12 -10.96 -15.60
N VAL A 24 0.42 -9.75 -15.39
CA VAL A 24 -0.27 -8.66 -14.67
C VAL A 24 -1.54 -8.23 -15.41
N ASP A 25 -1.45 -8.02 -16.72
CA ASP A 25 -2.59 -7.57 -17.54
C ASP A 25 -3.71 -8.62 -17.65
N ALA A 26 -3.35 -9.91 -17.61
CA ALA A 26 -4.29 -11.03 -17.72
C ALA A 26 -5.10 -11.30 -16.45
N SER A 27 -4.66 -10.81 -15.28
CA SER A 27 -5.34 -11.05 -14.00
C SER A 27 -6.02 -9.78 -13.49
N ILE A 28 -7.33 -9.85 -13.23
CA ILE A 28 -8.09 -8.72 -12.65
C ILE A 28 -7.49 -8.28 -11.31
N GLN A 29 -7.06 -9.25 -10.48
CA GLN A 29 -6.44 -8.95 -9.20
C GLN A 29 -5.09 -8.25 -9.36
N LEU A 30 -4.25 -8.72 -10.30
CA LEU A 30 -2.93 -8.11 -10.51
C LEU A 30 -3.03 -6.76 -11.22
N ARG A 31 -4.05 -6.54 -12.04
CA ARG A 31 -4.25 -5.26 -12.73
C ARG A 31 -4.44 -4.09 -11.74
N SER A 32 -5.13 -4.31 -10.62
CA SER A 32 -5.25 -3.32 -9.54
C SER A 32 -3.92 -2.97 -8.86
N LYS A 33 -2.89 -3.81 -9.06
CA LYS A 33 -1.55 -3.71 -8.47
C LYS A 33 -0.49 -3.36 -9.51
N LYS A 34 -0.90 -3.14 -10.77
CA LYS A 34 0.01 -2.98 -11.91
C LYS A 34 1.02 -1.86 -11.66
N ASP A 35 0.55 -0.69 -11.28
CA ASP A 35 1.41 0.47 -11.04
C ASP A 35 2.44 0.19 -9.93
N LEU A 36 2.04 -0.54 -8.88
CA LEU A 36 2.95 -0.94 -7.79
C LEU A 36 4.01 -1.93 -8.27
N ILE A 37 3.62 -2.92 -9.07
CA ILE A 37 4.52 -3.93 -9.62
C ILE A 37 5.49 -3.29 -10.62
N GLU A 38 5.01 -2.43 -11.50
CA GLU A 38 5.85 -1.74 -12.48
C GLU A 38 6.83 -0.77 -11.80
N ALA A 39 6.36 -0.03 -10.79
CA ALA A 39 7.23 0.82 -9.99
C ALA A 39 8.31 0.00 -9.26
N PHE A 40 8.01 -1.18 -8.73
CA PHE A 40 9.05 -2.02 -8.15
C PHE A 40 10.05 -2.51 -9.20
N ILE A 41 9.58 -3.04 -10.33
CA ILE A 41 10.45 -3.55 -11.41
C ILE A 41 11.41 -2.47 -11.91
N SER A 42 11.00 -1.20 -11.97
CA SER A 42 11.91 -0.11 -12.37
C SER A 42 13.03 0.18 -11.36
N HIS A 43 12.89 -0.26 -10.12
CA HIS A 43 13.90 -0.13 -9.06
C HIS A 43 14.74 -1.40 -8.84
N VAL A 44 14.30 -2.56 -9.37
CA VAL A 44 15.05 -3.82 -9.26
C VAL A 44 16.37 -3.72 -10.04
N ASN A 45 17.46 -4.14 -9.39
CA ASN A 45 18.81 -4.24 -9.92
C ASN A 45 19.48 -5.54 -9.41
N VAL A 46 20.72 -5.80 -9.82
CA VAL A 46 21.47 -7.04 -9.48
C VAL A 46 21.77 -7.25 -8.00
N ASP A 47 21.68 -6.21 -7.18
CA ASP A 47 21.91 -6.27 -5.73
C ASP A 47 20.60 -6.42 -4.93
N THR A 48 19.46 -6.48 -5.63
CA THR A 48 18.14 -6.46 -5.00
C THR A 48 17.80 -7.81 -4.38
N GLN A 49 17.55 -7.82 -3.07
CA GLN A 49 16.95 -8.98 -2.40
C GLN A 49 15.45 -8.96 -2.67
N VAL A 50 15.04 -9.48 -3.84
CA VAL A 50 13.69 -9.36 -4.41
C VAL A 50 12.56 -9.49 -3.38
N THR A 51 12.59 -10.51 -2.52
CA THR A 51 11.53 -10.72 -1.52
C THR A 51 11.54 -9.67 -0.40
N THR A 52 12.71 -9.36 0.17
CA THR A 52 12.85 -8.41 1.28
C THR A 52 12.62 -6.98 0.81
N ASP A 53 13.19 -6.61 -0.33
CA ASP A 53 13.07 -5.28 -0.90
C ASP A 53 11.65 -5.03 -1.44
N TRP A 54 10.98 -6.06 -1.97
CA TRP A 54 9.55 -5.96 -2.28
C TRP A 54 8.72 -5.64 -1.04
N ARG A 55 8.93 -6.37 0.07
CA ARG A 55 8.18 -6.12 1.32
C ARG A 55 8.38 -4.68 1.80
N ARG A 56 9.63 -4.21 1.87
CA ARG A 56 9.96 -2.83 2.27
C ARG A 56 9.35 -1.80 1.32
N PHE A 57 9.51 -2.00 0.01
CA PHE A 57 8.98 -1.10 -1.02
C PHE A 57 7.46 -0.98 -0.92
N VAL A 58 6.76 -2.09 -0.72
CA VAL A 58 5.30 -2.09 -0.59
C VAL A 58 4.87 -1.33 0.66
N LEU A 59 5.57 -1.47 1.80
CA LEU A 59 5.27 -0.69 3.01
C LEU A 59 5.45 0.81 2.80
N GLU A 60 6.57 1.21 2.19
CA GLU A 60 6.87 2.61 1.90
C GLU A 60 5.83 3.21 0.94
N GLN A 61 5.51 2.49 -0.15
CA GLN A 61 4.51 2.95 -1.12
C GLN A 61 3.10 3.02 -0.53
N GLU A 62 2.70 2.06 0.31
CA GLU A 62 1.39 2.09 0.99
C GLU A 62 1.24 3.32 1.89
N GLU A 63 2.29 3.64 2.65
CA GLU A 63 2.31 4.80 3.53
C GLU A 63 2.30 6.12 2.75
N ASN A 64 3.08 6.20 1.67
CA ASN A 64 3.14 7.37 0.79
C ASN A 64 1.79 7.64 0.11
N ASP A 65 1.20 6.63 -0.52
CA ASP A 65 -0.09 6.73 -1.22
C ASP A 65 -1.21 7.15 -0.25
N LEU A 66 -1.24 6.57 0.96
CA LEU A 66 -2.25 6.93 1.97
C LEU A 66 -2.08 8.38 2.42
N THR A 67 -0.84 8.80 2.66
CA THR A 67 -0.51 10.18 3.03
C THR A 67 -0.89 11.16 1.92
N GLU A 68 -0.68 10.82 0.65
CA GLU A 68 -1.11 11.63 -0.48
C GLU A 68 -2.63 11.79 -0.52
N ILE A 69 -3.39 10.70 -0.30
CA ILE A 69 -4.86 10.77 -0.24
C ILE A 69 -5.30 11.69 0.92
N ILE A 70 -4.72 11.50 2.11
CA ILE A 70 -5.05 12.29 3.31
C ILE A 70 -4.79 13.78 3.06
N THR A 71 -3.63 14.12 2.53
CA THR A 71 -3.20 15.51 2.31
C THR A 71 -4.00 16.18 1.19
N THR A 72 -4.16 15.50 0.04
CA THR A 72 -4.90 16.02 -1.13
C THR A 72 -6.36 16.27 -0.80
N GLU A 73 -7.00 15.31 -0.13
CA GLU A 73 -8.42 15.42 0.23
C GLU A 73 -8.66 16.19 1.54
N LYS A 74 -7.58 16.55 2.25
CA LYS A 74 -7.59 17.19 3.57
C LYS A 74 -8.37 16.38 4.59
N LEU A 75 -8.19 15.06 4.60
CA LEU A 75 -8.84 14.17 5.55
C LEU A 75 -8.18 14.26 6.92
N LYS A 76 -8.92 13.86 7.96
CA LYS A 76 -8.37 13.73 9.31
C LYS A 76 -7.46 12.50 9.37
N ASN A 77 -6.20 12.74 9.71
CA ASN A 77 -5.13 11.75 9.56
C ASN A 77 -5.39 10.46 10.37
N GLU A 78 -5.60 10.58 11.68
CA GLU A 78 -5.77 9.42 12.57
C GLU A 78 -7.03 8.61 12.23
N GLU A 79 -8.15 9.29 12.00
CA GLU A 79 -9.42 8.62 11.66
C GLU A 79 -9.34 7.92 10.31
N THR A 80 -8.67 8.51 9.31
CA THR A 80 -8.49 7.86 8.00
C THR A 80 -7.62 6.62 8.13
N ARG A 81 -6.49 6.70 8.83
CA ARG A 81 -5.63 5.53 9.07
C ARG A 81 -6.37 4.42 9.80
N LYS A 82 -7.14 4.75 10.84
CA LYS A 82 -7.96 3.77 11.56
C LYS A 82 -9.04 3.15 10.68
N PHE A 83 -9.71 3.95 9.85
CA PHE A 83 -10.72 3.47 8.92
C PHE A 83 -10.13 2.49 7.90
N VAL A 84 -8.98 2.84 7.32
CA VAL A 84 -8.24 1.99 6.38
C VAL A 84 -7.79 0.70 7.06
N ALA A 85 -7.15 0.77 8.23
CA ALA A 85 -6.73 -0.42 8.98
C ALA A 85 -7.89 -1.38 9.27
N ASN A 86 -9.06 -0.84 9.65
CA ASN A 86 -10.26 -1.64 9.83
C ASN A 86 -10.74 -2.28 8.52
N ALA A 87 -10.66 -1.58 7.39
CA ALA A 87 -11.05 -2.14 6.09
C ALA A 87 -10.14 -3.31 5.67
N PHE A 88 -8.82 -3.21 5.90
CA PHE A 88 -7.88 -4.32 5.66
C PHE A 88 -8.18 -5.52 6.55
N ARG A 89 -8.39 -5.28 7.85
CA ARG A 89 -8.76 -6.33 8.81
C ARG A 89 -10.08 -7.02 8.45
N ASP A 90 -11.09 -6.23 8.09
CA ASP A 90 -12.44 -6.71 7.79
C ASP A 90 -12.53 -7.30 6.34
N GLY A 91 -11.49 -7.12 5.52
CA GLY A 91 -11.45 -7.57 4.13
C GLY A 91 -12.36 -6.81 3.17
N ALA A 92 -12.92 -5.67 3.60
CA ALA A 92 -13.84 -4.87 2.80
C ALA A 92 -13.81 -3.39 3.20
N LEU A 93 -13.82 -2.52 2.19
CA LEU A 93 -14.00 -1.08 2.38
C LEU A 93 -15.48 -0.74 2.55
N LYS A 94 -15.87 -0.25 3.74
CA LYS A 94 -17.24 0.19 4.01
C LYS A 94 -17.50 1.55 3.35
N THR A 95 -18.13 1.53 2.18
CA THR A 95 -18.44 2.76 1.41
C THR A 95 -19.81 3.35 1.72
N THR A 96 -20.65 2.63 2.48
CA THR A 96 -21.97 3.07 2.89
C THR A 96 -21.97 3.61 4.32
N GLY A 97 -22.93 4.48 4.63
CA GLY A 97 -23.07 5.10 5.96
C GLY A 97 -22.30 6.42 6.09
N THR A 98 -22.00 6.82 7.32
CA THR A 98 -21.43 8.15 7.64
C THR A 98 -19.95 8.11 8.03
N GLU A 99 -19.30 6.94 8.00
CA GLU A 99 -17.90 6.80 8.43
C GLU A 99 -16.94 7.65 7.59
N ILE A 100 -17.08 7.61 6.26
CA ILE A 100 -16.26 8.44 5.35
C ILE A 100 -16.55 9.93 5.56
N ASP A 101 -17.79 10.29 5.90
CA ASP A 101 -18.15 11.67 6.21
C ASP A 101 -17.41 12.19 7.45
N LYS A 102 -17.14 11.33 8.44
CA LYS A 102 -16.38 11.66 9.65
C LYS A 102 -14.89 11.90 9.38
N LEU A 103 -14.34 11.34 8.30
CA LEU A 103 -12.97 11.56 7.85
C LEU A 103 -12.77 12.96 7.28
N MET A 104 -13.83 13.57 6.76
CA MET A 104 -13.77 14.91 6.22
C MET A 104 -13.78 15.96 7.35
N PRO A 105 -13.11 17.10 7.15
CA PRO A 105 -13.22 18.22 8.06
C PRO A 105 -14.67 18.75 8.07
N PRO A 106 -15.10 19.38 9.18
CA PRO A 106 -16.42 19.99 9.26
C PRO A 106 -16.56 21.04 8.15
N VAL A 107 -17.67 21.00 7.42
CA VAL A 107 -17.98 22.02 6.40
C VAL A 107 -18.87 23.10 7.01
N SER A 108 -18.70 24.33 6.52
CA SER A 108 -19.66 25.40 6.79
C SER A 108 -21.03 25.04 6.23
N ARG A 109 -22.09 25.36 7.00
CA ARG A 109 -23.49 25.03 6.69
C ARG A 109 -24.05 25.71 5.43
N PHE A 110 -23.25 26.56 4.77
CA PHE A 110 -23.63 27.33 3.60
C PHE A 110 -23.11 26.76 2.26
N GLY A 111 -22.44 25.60 2.26
CA GLY A 111 -21.92 24.95 1.04
C GLY A 111 -22.80 23.80 0.55
N GLY A 112 -23.80 24.09 -0.29
CA GLY A 112 -24.67 23.07 -0.91
C GLY A 112 -23.93 22.12 -1.88
N GLY A 113 -24.44 20.89 -2.06
CA GLY A 113 -24.13 19.91 -3.13
C GLY A 113 -22.70 19.35 -3.27
N SER A 114 -21.69 20.14 -2.91
CA SER A 114 -20.27 19.85 -3.10
C SER A 114 -19.76 18.71 -2.20
N ARG A 115 -20.31 18.58 -0.98
CA ARG A 115 -19.88 17.55 -0.02
C ARG A 115 -20.15 16.13 -0.49
N ALA A 116 -21.32 15.87 -1.08
CA ALA A 116 -21.66 14.54 -1.60
C ALA A 116 -20.74 14.14 -2.76
N LYS A 117 -20.46 15.07 -3.69
CA LYS A 117 -19.52 14.83 -4.80
C LYS A 117 -18.09 14.59 -4.29
N LYS A 118 -17.64 15.37 -3.31
CA LYS A 118 -16.34 15.17 -2.67
C LYS A 118 -16.25 13.80 -1.98
N MET A 119 -17.30 13.42 -1.25
CA MET A 119 -17.38 12.12 -0.59
C MET A 119 -17.26 10.96 -1.59
N GLN A 120 -17.94 11.06 -2.74
CA GLN A 120 -17.82 10.06 -3.80
C GLN A 120 -16.39 9.97 -4.36
N GLY A 121 -15.72 11.09 -4.58
CA GLY A 121 -14.31 11.09 -5.00
C GLY A 121 -13.36 10.46 -3.97
N ILE A 122 -13.59 10.72 -2.67
CA ILE A 122 -12.83 10.09 -1.58
C ILE A 122 -13.06 8.57 -1.57
N ILE A 123 -14.31 8.12 -1.75
CA ILE A 123 -14.65 6.69 -1.85
C ILE A 123 -13.88 6.02 -2.97
N GLU A 124 -13.85 6.63 -4.15
CA GLU A 124 -13.14 6.09 -5.31
C GLU A 124 -11.64 5.97 -5.07
N LYS A 125 -11.02 7.00 -4.48
CA LYS A 125 -9.59 6.98 -4.11
C LYS A 125 -9.27 5.92 -3.07
N LEU A 126 -10.03 5.84 -1.99
CA LEU A 126 -9.82 4.84 -0.94
C LEU A 126 -10.10 3.42 -1.44
N LYS A 127 -11.04 3.25 -2.39
CA LYS A 127 -11.30 1.96 -3.03
C LYS A 127 -10.14 1.52 -3.90
N ALA A 128 -9.61 2.41 -4.74
CA ALA A 128 -8.44 2.13 -5.56
C ALA A 128 -7.22 1.78 -4.67
N PHE A 129 -7.00 2.54 -3.60
CA PHE A 129 -5.98 2.25 -2.60
C PHE A 129 -6.16 0.86 -1.96
N PHE A 130 -7.37 0.56 -1.49
CA PHE A 130 -7.68 -0.75 -0.91
C PHE A 130 -7.40 -1.88 -1.90
N GLU A 131 -7.88 -1.79 -3.14
CA GLU A 131 -7.64 -2.82 -4.17
C GLU A 131 -6.15 -2.99 -4.50
N LYS A 132 -5.38 -1.89 -4.53
CA LYS A 132 -3.93 -1.90 -4.79
C LYS A 132 -3.15 -2.66 -3.72
N TYR A 133 -3.49 -2.50 -2.43
CA TYR A 133 -2.70 -3.09 -1.34
C TYR A 133 -3.34 -4.32 -0.68
N PHE A 134 -4.63 -4.56 -0.87
CA PHE A 134 -5.31 -5.70 -0.25
C PHE A 134 -4.75 -7.03 -0.75
N GLY A 135 -4.53 -7.95 0.19
CA GLY A 135 -3.95 -9.27 -0.06
C GLY A 135 -2.42 -9.31 -0.14
N LEU A 136 -1.72 -8.20 0.11
CA LEU A 136 -0.24 -8.15 0.12
C LEU A 136 0.41 -8.46 1.47
N GLY A 137 -0.38 -8.75 2.50
CA GLY A 137 0.14 -9.07 3.83
C GLY A 137 0.76 -7.86 4.57
N ILE A 138 0.29 -6.64 4.28
CA ILE A 138 0.85 -5.41 4.86
C ILE A 138 0.86 -5.43 6.39
N ALA A 139 -0.21 -5.96 7.00
CA ALA A 139 -0.33 -6.00 8.46
C ALA A 139 0.71 -6.94 9.07
N GLU A 140 0.93 -8.09 8.44
CA GLU A 140 1.93 -9.08 8.81
C GLU A 140 3.34 -8.52 8.66
N ILE A 141 3.65 -7.87 7.54
CA ILE A 141 4.97 -7.25 7.31
C ILE A 141 5.23 -6.14 8.36
N LYS A 142 4.23 -5.30 8.67
CA LYS A 142 4.36 -4.26 9.71
C LYS A 142 4.56 -4.85 11.12
N ALA A 143 3.95 -6.00 11.41
CA ALA A 143 4.14 -6.68 12.69
C ALA A 143 5.56 -7.27 12.82
N GLU A 144 6.07 -7.89 11.76
CA GLU A 144 7.42 -8.45 11.70
C GLU A 144 8.52 -7.38 11.87
N GLU A 145 8.34 -6.16 11.36
CA GLU A 145 9.30 -5.06 11.55
C GLU A 145 9.30 -4.49 12.98
N GLN A 146 8.18 -4.57 13.71
CA GLN A 146 8.09 -4.11 15.10
C GLN A 146 8.64 -5.13 16.11
N GLU A 147 8.81 -6.38 15.69
CA GLU A 147 9.30 -7.49 16.51
C GLU A 147 10.82 -7.68 16.47
N GLN A 148 11.63 -6.83 15.82
CA GLN A 148 13.08 -6.84 16.02
C GLN A 148 13.43 -6.14 17.34
N PRO A 149 13.66 -6.86 18.46
CA PRO A 149 14.10 -6.24 19.69
C PRO A 149 15.58 -5.89 19.49
N ALA A 150 15.99 -4.74 20.03
CA ALA A 150 17.39 -4.40 20.20
C ALA A 150 18.16 -5.63 20.71
N VAL A 151 19.15 -6.06 19.94
CA VAL A 151 20.03 -7.19 20.28
C VAL A 151 20.60 -6.96 21.67
N TYR A 152 20.44 -7.96 22.52
CA TYR A 152 20.93 -8.02 23.89
C TYR A 152 22.44 -7.69 23.97
N GLU A 153 22.79 -6.53 24.54
CA GLU A 153 24.07 -6.39 25.24
C GLU A 153 23.96 -7.12 26.58
N THR A 154 24.17 -8.44 26.56
CA THR A 154 24.62 -9.13 27.78
C THR A 154 26.11 -8.84 27.90
N GLU A 155 26.47 -7.81 28.68
CA GLU A 155 27.84 -7.72 29.18
C GLU A 155 28.12 -8.97 30.05
N PRO A 156 29.24 -9.68 29.84
CA PRO A 156 29.62 -10.76 30.72
C PRO A 156 30.06 -10.16 32.06
N SER A 157 29.39 -10.59 33.13
CA SER A 157 29.81 -10.48 34.53
C SER A 157 31.34 -10.57 34.69
N GLY A 158 32.00 -9.43 34.88
CA GLY A 158 33.39 -9.37 35.31
C GLY A 158 33.51 -9.79 36.78
N SER A 159 34.31 -10.84 37.01
CA SER A 159 34.68 -11.38 38.33
C SER A 159 35.66 -10.48 39.08
#